data_AF-A0A0D6LWY9-F1
#
_entry.id   AF-A0A0D6LWY9-F1
#
_cell.length_a   1.000
_cell.length_b   1.000
_cell.length_c   1.000
_cell.angle_alpha   90.00
_cell.angle_beta   90.00
_cell.angle_gamma   90.00
#
_symmetry.space_group_name_H-M   'P 1'
#
loop_
_entity.id
_entity.type
_entity.pdbx_description
1 polymer ?
#
loop_
_entity_poly.entity_id
_entity_poly.type
_entity_poly.pdbx_seq_one_letter_code
_entity_poly.pdbx_strand_id
1 'polypeptide(L)'
;MFVGFEISNPPALSKVEIERGATYRMPSVLGWGANCAKNPQQYLGDYVYIEPRQSDMMGAKLSELIVQILKRFRSATDVAPRHIVLYFSGISEGQWSLGTAKTPKYALVYDDSNIPMNVVEGMTHGLCYLHEIVTATVSVPVPLIVADRCAKRGHNVNQRDAVGSIKEANERLVNQGELQKVRYNA
;
A
#
# COMPACT_ATOMS: atom_id res chain seq x y z
N MET A 1 -9.60 -10.89 -6.34
CA MET A 1 -9.02 -10.16 -5.19
C MET A 1 -8.31 -8.93 -5.72
N PHE A 2 -8.51 -7.77 -5.11
CA PHE A 2 -7.84 -6.52 -5.46
C PHE A 2 -6.87 -6.16 -4.34
N VAL A 3 -5.64 -5.82 -4.70
CA VAL A 3 -4.57 -5.45 -3.76
C VAL A 3 -3.91 -4.17 -4.25
N GLY A 4 -3.71 -3.21 -3.37
CA GLY A 4 -2.93 -2.00 -3.61
C GLY A 4 -1.68 -1.99 -2.75
N PHE A 5 -0.59 -1.44 -3.30
CA PHE A 5 0.67 -1.21 -2.62
C PHE A 5 1.11 0.25 -2.79
N GLU A 6 1.56 0.86 -1.70
CA GLU A 6 2.06 2.24 -1.66
C GLU A 6 3.35 2.31 -0.84
N ILE A 7 4.32 3.10 -1.28
CA ILE A 7 5.55 3.33 -0.52
C ILE A 7 5.62 4.78 -0.06
N SER A 8 5.70 4.97 1.25
CA SER A 8 6.07 6.23 1.87
C SER A 8 7.58 6.24 2.11
N ASN A 9 8.29 7.07 1.35
CA ASN A 9 9.73 7.22 1.48
C ASN A 9 10.09 8.38 2.43
N PRO A 10 11.24 8.30 3.11
CA PRO A 10 11.78 9.45 3.82
C PRO A 10 12.16 10.59 2.85
N PRO A 11 12.26 11.85 3.34
CA PRO A 11 12.73 12.98 2.55
C PRO A 11 14.04 12.65 1.83
N ALA A 12 14.21 13.15 0.60
CA ALA A 12 15.42 12.90 -0.17
C ALA A 12 16.62 13.61 0.47
N LEU A 13 17.74 12.91 0.59
CA LEU A 13 19.02 13.56 0.88
C LEU A 13 19.55 14.21 -0.39
N SER A 14 20.05 15.43 -0.27
CA SER A 14 20.76 16.12 -1.33
C SER A 14 22.09 15.43 -1.63
N LYS A 15 22.64 15.65 -2.83
CA LYS A 15 23.95 15.09 -3.22
C LYS A 15 25.05 15.49 -2.23
N VAL A 16 25.03 16.74 -1.77
CA VAL A 16 25.98 17.28 -0.79
C VAL A 16 25.89 16.57 0.56
N GLU A 17 24.67 16.25 1.02
CA GLU A 17 24.49 15.51 2.27
C GLU A 17 25.00 14.08 2.15
N ILE A 18 24.74 13.41 1.02
CA ILE A 18 25.23 12.06 0.74
C ILE A 18 26.76 12.05 0.69
N GLU A 19 27.38 13.02 -0.01
CA GLU A 19 28.84 13.17 -0.08
C GLU A 19 29.48 13.43 1.29
N ARG A 20 28.74 14.08 2.20
CA ARG A 20 29.13 14.28 3.61
C ARG A 20 28.85 13.07 4.51
N GLY A 21 28.42 11.94 3.95
CA GLY A 21 28.15 10.71 4.67
C GLY A 21 26.80 10.69 5.42
N ALA A 22 25.86 11.56 5.07
CA ALA A 22 24.52 11.52 5.65
C ALA A 22 23.81 10.23 5.26
N THR A 23 23.17 9.60 6.25
CA THR A 23 22.36 8.39 6.09
C THR A 23 20.90 8.69 6.39
N TYR A 24 20.00 7.91 5.78
CA TYR A 24 18.58 7.98 6.12
C TYR A 24 18.38 7.51 7.55
N ARG A 25 17.75 8.35 8.37
CA ARG A 25 17.48 8.07 9.78
C ARG A 25 16.15 7.34 10.01
N MET A 26 15.40 7.13 8.95
CA MET A 26 14.05 6.60 9.01
C MET A 26 13.83 5.65 7.82
N PRO A 27 13.19 4.50 8.05
CA PRO A 27 12.92 3.53 7.01
C PRO A 27 11.88 4.06 6.01
N SER A 28 11.83 3.42 4.85
CA SER A 28 10.65 3.51 3.99
C SER A 28 9.55 2.62 4.55
N VAL A 29 8.29 3.00 4.30
CA VAL A 29 7.12 2.24 4.76
C VAL A 29 6.36 1.73 3.54
N LEU A 30 6.25 0.41 3.42
CA LEU A 30 5.42 -0.24 2.41
C LEU A 30 4.05 -0.54 3.01
N GLY A 31 3.05 0.26 2.62
CA GLY A 31 1.65 0.02 2.96
C GLY A 31 0.98 -0.87 1.91
N TRP A 32 -0.01 -1.64 2.36
CA TRP A 32 -0.86 -2.43 1.48
C TRP A 32 -2.34 -2.32 1.87
N GLY A 33 -3.22 -2.52 0.91
CA GLY A 33 -4.67 -2.58 1.10
C GLY A 33 -5.30 -3.65 0.21
N ALA A 34 -6.14 -4.52 0.75
CA ALA A 34 -6.77 -5.61 0.01
C ALA A 34 -8.18 -5.96 0.48
N ASN A 35 -9.04 -6.39 -0.43
CA ASN A 35 -10.36 -6.91 -0.10
C ASN A 35 -10.30 -8.38 0.36
N CYS A 36 -9.66 -8.61 1.49
CA CYS A 36 -9.45 -9.93 2.10
C CYS A 36 -10.31 -10.17 3.36
N ALA A 37 -11.45 -9.48 3.46
CA ALA A 37 -12.47 -9.70 4.48
C ALA A 37 -13.63 -10.57 3.94
N LYS A 38 -14.51 -11.02 4.83
CA LYS A 38 -15.72 -11.79 4.44
C LYS A 38 -16.63 -11.02 3.50
N ASN A 39 -16.75 -9.69 3.70
CA ASN A 39 -17.44 -8.81 2.75
C ASN A 39 -16.43 -8.36 1.66
N PRO A 40 -16.66 -8.65 0.37
CA PRO A 40 -15.76 -8.26 -0.71
C PRO A 40 -15.62 -6.75 -0.94
N GLN A 41 -16.55 -5.93 -0.41
CA GLN A 41 -16.46 -4.47 -0.46
C GLN A 41 -15.57 -3.90 0.65
N GLN A 42 -15.30 -4.67 1.70
CA GLN A 42 -14.49 -4.23 2.83
C GLN A 42 -13.00 -4.43 2.53
N TYR A 43 -12.22 -3.37 2.71
CA TYR A 43 -10.77 -3.38 2.56
C TYR A 43 -10.07 -3.42 3.91
N LEU A 44 -9.08 -4.31 4.03
CA LEU A 44 -8.15 -4.37 5.14
C LEU A 44 -6.79 -3.89 4.65
N GLY A 45 -5.96 -3.40 5.55
CA GLY A 45 -4.62 -2.96 5.19
C GLY A 45 -3.68 -2.94 6.37
N ASP A 46 -2.40 -3.05 6.06
CA ASP A 46 -1.32 -2.91 7.03
C ASP A 46 -0.08 -2.30 6.36
N TYR A 47 1.01 -2.20 7.10
CA TYR A 47 2.29 -1.72 6.60
C TYR A 47 3.45 -2.55 7.14
N VAL A 48 4.59 -2.47 6.45
CA VAL A 48 5.87 -2.99 6.92
C VAL A 48 6.96 -1.97 6.67
N TYR A 49 7.99 -2.00 7.51
CA TYR A 49 9.18 -1.18 7.33
C TYR A 49 10.15 -1.88 6.39
N ILE A 50 10.68 -1.13 5.43
CA ILE A 50 11.68 -1.57 4.47
C ILE A 50 12.84 -0.57 4.44
N GLU A 51 13.97 -1.01 3.92
CA GLU A 51 15.14 -0.16 3.78
C GLU A 51 14.82 1.10 2.94
N PRO A 52 15.38 2.25 3.33
CA PRO A 52 15.00 3.53 2.76
C PRO A 52 15.40 3.64 1.28
N ARG A 53 14.44 4.03 0.43
CA ARG A 53 14.62 4.32 -1.00
C ARG A 53 15.31 3.20 -1.81
N GLN A 54 15.13 1.94 -1.42
CA GLN A 54 15.65 0.82 -2.20
C GLN A 54 14.83 0.56 -3.46
N SER A 55 15.53 0.37 -4.59
CA SER A 55 14.95 -0.01 -5.88
C SER A 55 14.77 -1.52 -6.04
N ASP A 56 15.63 -2.34 -5.41
CA ASP A 56 15.79 -3.77 -5.76
C ASP A 56 15.10 -4.75 -4.79
N MET A 57 14.93 -4.42 -3.50
CA MET A 57 14.36 -5.37 -2.51
C MET A 57 12.84 -5.55 -2.59
N MET A 58 12.18 -4.90 -3.54
CA MET A 58 10.73 -4.98 -3.69
C MET A 58 10.25 -6.43 -3.84
N GLY A 59 10.94 -7.27 -4.62
CA GLY A 59 10.47 -8.62 -4.95
C GLY A 59 10.26 -9.54 -3.75
N ALA A 60 11.27 -9.69 -2.89
CA ALA A 60 11.22 -10.65 -1.78
C ALA A 60 10.17 -10.27 -0.73
N LYS A 61 10.19 -9.01 -0.26
CA LYS A 61 9.24 -8.53 0.75
C LYS A 61 7.80 -8.46 0.23
N LEU A 62 7.64 -8.06 -1.04
CA LEU A 62 6.33 -8.09 -1.69
C LEU A 62 5.78 -9.52 -1.78
N SER A 63 6.62 -10.51 -2.12
CA SER A 63 6.20 -11.90 -2.19
C SER A 63 5.73 -12.43 -0.83
N GLU A 64 6.45 -12.10 0.25
CA GLU A 64 6.07 -12.45 1.62
C GLU A 64 4.71 -11.83 1.99
N LEU A 65 4.50 -10.55 1.66
CA LEU A 65 3.24 -9.83 1.90
C LEU A 65 2.08 -10.43 1.12
N ILE A 66 2.27 -10.74 -0.17
CA ILE A 66 1.24 -11.37 -0.99
C ILE A 66 0.82 -12.71 -0.37
N VAL A 67 1.77 -13.53 0.10
CA VAL A 67 1.48 -14.78 0.79
C VAL A 67 0.67 -14.54 2.07
N GLN A 68 1.00 -13.51 2.86
CA GLN A 68 0.24 -13.15 4.06
C GLN A 68 -1.19 -12.71 3.73
N ILE A 69 -1.36 -11.88 2.70
CA ILE A 69 -2.68 -11.41 2.22
C ILE A 69 -3.52 -12.60 1.74
N LEU A 70 -2.92 -13.54 1.01
CA LEU A 70 -3.60 -14.76 0.55
C LEU A 70 -4.02 -15.67 1.71
N LYS A 71 -3.15 -15.87 2.70
CA LYS A 71 -3.50 -16.62 3.93
C LYS A 71 -4.69 -15.97 4.63
N ARG A 72 -4.71 -14.64 4.71
CA ARG A 72 -5.82 -13.89 5.30
C ARG A 72 -7.11 -14.04 4.49
N PHE A 73 -7.05 -13.92 3.17
CA PHE A 73 -8.19 -14.13 2.28
C PHE A 73 -8.80 -15.52 2.46
N ARG A 74 -7.96 -16.58 2.52
CA ARG A 74 -8.41 -17.96 2.72
C ARG A 74 -8.97 -18.22 4.12
N SER A 75 -8.55 -17.43 5.12
CA SER A 75 -9.10 -17.54 6.48
C SER A 75 -10.43 -16.80 6.61
N ALA A 76 -10.67 -15.77 5.79
CA ALA A 76 -11.87 -14.95 5.82
C ALA A 76 -12.98 -15.41 4.85
N THR A 77 -12.63 -16.23 3.85
CA THR A 77 -13.53 -16.69 2.79
C THR A 77 -13.37 -18.19 2.55
N ASP A 78 -14.45 -18.85 2.12
CA ASP A 78 -14.45 -20.31 1.86
C ASP A 78 -13.87 -20.70 0.50
N VAL A 79 -13.36 -19.73 -0.27
CA VAL A 79 -12.86 -19.92 -1.63
C VAL A 79 -11.47 -19.33 -1.80
N ALA A 80 -10.69 -19.88 -2.74
CA ALA A 80 -9.44 -19.25 -3.16
C ALA A 80 -9.73 -18.16 -4.21
N PRO A 81 -8.96 -17.06 -4.25
CA PRO A 81 -9.14 -16.05 -5.28
C PRO A 81 -8.73 -16.62 -6.65
N ARG A 82 -9.63 -16.57 -7.63
CA ARG A 82 -9.36 -17.03 -9.01
C ARG A 82 -8.49 -16.06 -9.81
N HIS A 83 -8.65 -14.76 -9.54
CA HIS A 83 -7.89 -13.68 -10.15
C HIS A 83 -7.42 -12.70 -9.08
N ILE A 84 -6.20 -12.19 -9.26
CA ILE A 84 -5.60 -11.19 -8.38
C ILE A 84 -5.21 -10.00 -9.24
N VAL A 85 -5.71 -8.81 -8.89
CA VAL A 85 -5.35 -7.56 -9.55
C VAL A 85 -4.49 -6.75 -8.58
N LEU A 86 -3.27 -6.43 -8.99
CA LEU A 86 -2.30 -5.69 -8.19
C LEU A 86 -2.16 -4.26 -8.71
N TYR A 87 -2.45 -3.29 -7.85
CA TYR A 87 -2.19 -1.88 -8.08
C TYR A 87 -0.92 -1.48 -7.34
N PHE A 88 0.04 -0.91 -8.08
CA PHE A 88 1.24 -0.32 -7.50
C PHE A 88 1.19 1.19 -7.71
N SER A 89 1.29 1.94 -6.63
CA SER A 89 1.57 3.38 -6.70
C SER A 89 3.07 3.58 -6.50
N GLY A 90 3.72 4.13 -7.53
CA GLY A 90 5.17 4.31 -7.58
C GLY A 90 5.59 5.77 -7.73
N ILE A 91 6.13 6.33 -6.64
CA ILE A 91 7.31 7.21 -6.57
C ILE A 91 7.41 8.36 -7.61
N SER A 92 6.76 9.49 -7.34
CA SER A 92 7.40 10.81 -7.10
C SER A 92 6.29 11.86 -7.14
N GLU A 93 5.55 12.00 -6.05
CA GLU A 93 4.73 13.19 -5.87
C GLU A 93 5.61 14.28 -5.26
N GLY A 94 6.26 15.08 -6.10
CA GLY A 94 6.74 16.38 -5.67
C GLY A 94 5.57 17.14 -5.03
N GLN A 95 5.82 18.03 -4.06
CA GLN A 95 4.75 18.85 -3.50
C GLN A 95 4.00 19.56 -4.64
N TRP A 96 2.72 19.21 -4.81
CA TRP A 96 1.95 19.68 -5.95
C TRP A 96 1.09 20.89 -5.57
N SER A 97 1.03 21.86 -6.47
CA SER A 97 0.22 23.07 -6.32
C SER A 97 -1.27 22.75 -6.35
N LEU A 98 -1.99 23.26 -5.35
CA LEU A 98 -3.45 23.25 -5.28
C LEU A 98 -4.01 24.10 -6.44
N GLY A 99 -4.79 23.53 -7.37
CA GLY A 99 -5.43 24.33 -8.42
C GLY A 99 -5.90 23.61 -9.70
N THR A 100 -5.47 22.36 -9.95
CA THR A 100 -5.92 21.61 -11.14
C THR A 100 -6.10 20.13 -10.83
N ALA A 101 -7.19 19.55 -11.34
CA ALA A 101 -7.46 18.12 -11.22
C ALA A 101 -6.36 17.31 -11.92
N LYS A 102 -5.90 16.25 -11.28
CA LYS A 102 -4.89 15.36 -11.85
C LYS A 102 -5.54 14.08 -12.34
N THR A 103 -5.36 13.79 -13.62
CA THR A 103 -5.80 12.53 -14.22
C THR A 103 -4.83 11.41 -13.83
N PRO A 104 -5.29 10.36 -13.14
CA PRO A 104 -4.44 9.21 -12.85
C PRO A 104 -4.08 8.50 -14.15
N LYS A 105 -2.81 8.07 -14.26
CA LYS A 105 -2.33 7.28 -15.38
C LYS A 105 -2.02 5.86 -14.89
N TYR A 106 -2.69 4.87 -15.47
CA TYR A 106 -2.44 3.46 -15.21
C TYR A 106 -1.61 2.85 -16.34
N ALA A 107 -0.64 2.01 -16.00
CA ALA A 107 0.13 1.23 -16.94
C ALA A 107 0.00 -0.24 -16.59
N LEU A 108 -0.46 -1.06 -17.52
CA LEU A 108 -0.53 -2.51 -17.35
C LEU A 108 0.89 -3.08 -17.52
N VAL A 109 1.50 -3.49 -16.40
CA VAL A 109 2.87 -4.03 -16.38
C VAL A 109 2.91 -5.51 -16.76
N TYR A 110 1.90 -6.27 -16.34
CA TYR A 110 1.80 -7.70 -16.55
C TYR A 110 0.33 -8.15 -16.52
N ASP A 111 -0.04 -9.11 -17.37
CA ASP A 111 -1.37 -9.72 -17.43
C ASP A 111 -1.30 -11.17 -17.91
N ASP A 112 -1.85 -12.09 -17.11
CA ASP A 112 -2.05 -13.52 -17.42
C ASP A 112 -3.54 -13.92 -17.36
N SER A 113 -4.43 -12.95 -17.18
CA SER A 113 -5.83 -13.17 -16.82
C SER A 113 -6.76 -13.37 -18.02
N ASN A 114 -6.30 -13.01 -19.24
CA ASN A 114 -7.11 -12.92 -20.46
C ASN A 114 -8.34 -12.00 -20.30
N ILE A 115 -8.31 -11.03 -19.37
CA ILE A 115 -9.38 -10.06 -19.17
C ILE A 115 -9.18 -8.91 -20.18
N PRO A 116 -10.21 -8.55 -20.98
CA PRO A 116 -10.07 -7.48 -21.95
C PRO A 116 -9.90 -6.11 -21.27
N MET A 117 -9.12 -5.23 -21.89
CA MET A 117 -8.71 -3.94 -21.30
C MET A 117 -9.89 -3.08 -20.82
N ASN A 118 -10.97 -3.01 -21.60
CA ASN A 118 -12.16 -2.25 -21.23
C ASN A 118 -12.79 -2.72 -19.90
N VAL A 119 -12.68 -4.02 -19.59
CA VAL A 119 -13.15 -4.58 -18.32
C VAL A 119 -12.18 -4.23 -17.19
N VAL A 120 -10.87 -4.24 -17.43
CA VAL A 120 -9.88 -3.77 -16.44
C VAL A 120 -10.09 -2.29 -16.11
N GLU A 121 -10.36 -1.46 -17.10
CA GLU A 121 -10.70 -0.04 -16.93
C GLU A 121 -12.00 0.13 -16.14
N GLY A 122 -13.05 -0.60 -16.51
CA GLY A 122 -14.35 -0.57 -15.81
C GLY A 122 -14.24 -1.03 -14.36
N MET A 123 -13.48 -2.09 -14.08
CA MET A 123 -13.19 -2.55 -12.72
C MET A 123 -12.44 -1.46 -11.94
N THR A 124 -11.37 -0.91 -12.50
CA THR A 124 -10.56 0.15 -11.88
C THR A 124 -11.41 1.37 -11.55
N HIS A 125 -12.28 1.80 -12.48
CA HIS A 125 -13.20 2.90 -12.28
C HIS A 125 -14.24 2.59 -11.19
N GLY A 126 -14.83 1.39 -11.20
CA GLY A 126 -15.79 0.96 -10.18
C GLY A 126 -15.19 0.93 -8.77
N LEU A 127 -13.92 0.53 -8.63
CA LEU A 127 -13.21 0.57 -7.35
C LEU A 127 -13.09 1.98 -6.77
N CYS A 128 -13.14 3.04 -7.57
CA CYS A 128 -13.12 4.43 -7.10
C CYS A 128 -14.43 4.88 -6.43
N TYR A 129 -15.49 4.07 -6.48
CA TYR A 129 -16.77 4.35 -5.82
C TYR A 129 -16.92 3.66 -4.46
N LEU A 130 -15.98 2.76 -4.10
CA LEU A 130 -16.10 1.91 -2.92
C LEU A 130 -15.46 2.51 -1.66
N HIS A 131 -15.16 3.81 -1.66
CA HIS A 131 -14.42 4.43 -0.57
C HIS A 131 -15.35 4.69 0.63
N GLU A 132 -15.20 3.91 1.70
CA GLU A 132 -16.15 3.90 2.82
C GLU A 132 -16.26 5.22 3.61
N ILE A 133 -15.28 6.14 3.51
CA ILE A 133 -15.26 7.38 4.31
C ILE A 133 -15.95 8.55 3.60
N VAL A 134 -15.94 8.57 2.26
CA VAL A 134 -16.52 9.68 1.50
C VAL A 134 -17.61 9.16 0.58
N THR A 135 -18.72 9.88 0.52
CA THR A 135 -19.86 9.53 -0.37
C THR A 135 -19.63 9.98 -1.81
N ALA A 136 -18.43 10.43 -2.14
CA ALA A 136 -18.00 10.88 -3.46
C ALA A 136 -16.95 9.94 -4.05
N THR A 137 -16.82 9.98 -5.37
CA THR A 137 -15.75 9.25 -6.06
C THR A 137 -14.40 9.79 -5.68
N VAL A 138 -13.43 8.88 -5.59
CA VAL A 138 -12.02 9.19 -5.35
C VAL A 138 -11.23 9.12 -6.65
N SER A 139 -10.07 9.78 -6.70
CA SER A 139 -9.22 9.82 -7.89
C SER A 139 -8.50 8.50 -8.19
N VAL A 140 -8.26 7.66 -7.18
CA VAL A 140 -7.55 6.38 -7.31
C VAL A 140 -8.35 5.24 -6.64
N PRO A 141 -8.20 3.98 -7.10
CA PRO A 141 -8.88 2.83 -6.53
C PRO A 141 -8.69 2.72 -5.02
N VAL A 142 -9.75 2.32 -4.32
CA VAL A 142 -9.74 2.12 -2.86
C VAL A 142 -8.57 1.27 -2.33
N PRO A 143 -8.15 0.16 -2.98
CA PRO A 143 -6.97 -0.58 -2.51
C PRO A 143 -5.72 0.30 -2.36
N LEU A 144 -5.49 1.27 -3.26
CA LEU A 144 -4.37 2.20 -3.18
C LEU A 144 -4.55 3.22 -2.04
N ILE A 145 -5.75 3.75 -1.84
CA ILE A 145 -6.01 4.68 -0.74
C ILE A 145 -5.76 4.03 0.62
N VAL A 146 -6.18 2.78 0.78
CA VAL A 146 -5.95 2.03 2.02
C VAL A 146 -4.45 1.79 2.22
N ALA A 147 -3.72 1.44 1.15
CA ALA A 147 -2.28 1.28 1.19
C ALA A 147 -1.57 2.59 1.59
N ASP A 148 -1.91 3.73 0.97
CA ASP A 148 -1.36 5.05 1.29
C ASP A 148 -1.58 5.44 2.74
N ARG A 149 -2.80 5.25 3.26
CA ARG A 149 -3.09 5.52 4.67
C ARG A 149 -2.30 4.63 5.61
N CYS A 150 -2.12 3.35 5.28
CA CYS A 150 -1.30 2.45 6.08
C CYS A 150 0.18 2.86 6.06
N ALA A 151 0.71 3.25 4.89
CA ALA A 151 2.07 3.75 4.78
C ALA A 151 2.28 5.03 5.60
N LYS A 152 1.37 6.01 5.51
CA LYS A 152 1.39 7.24 6.32
C LYS A 152 1.26 6.94 7.81
N ARG A 153 0.42 5.97 8.21
CA ARG A 153 0.30 5.52 9.60
C ARG A 153 1.62 4.97 10.11
N GLY A 154 2.27 4.07 9.37
CA GLY A 154 3.57 3.52 9.76
C GLY A 154 4.66 4.58 9.87
N HIS A 155 4.62 5.59 9.00
CA HIS A 155 5.53 6.73 9.08
C HIS A 155 5.34 7.53 10.38
N ASN A 156 4.08 7.82 10.74
CA ASN A 156 3.75 8.55 11.96
C ASN A 156 4.11 7.77 13.24
N VAL A 157 3.93 6.44 13.24
CA VAL A 157 4.32 5.57 14.36
C VAL A 157 5.83 5.59 14.54
N ASN A 158 6.59 5.44 13.45
CA ASN A 158 8.06 5.45 13.53
C ASN A 158 8.62 6.80 14.01
N GLN A 159 7.96 7.92 13.73
CA GLN A 159 8.35 9.23 14.26
C GLN A 159 8.16 9.34 15.79
N ARG A 160 7.18 8.62 16.36
CA ARG A 160 6.88 8.64 17.80
C ARG A 160 7.74 7.66 18.58
N ASP A 161 7.86 6.44 18.07
CA ASP A 161 8.51 5.32 18.74
C ASP A 161 9.78 4.92 17.97
N ALA A 162 10.78 5.81 17.95
CA ALA A 162 12.03 5.57 17.24
C ALA A 162 12.62 4.19 17.60
N VAL A 163 12.61 3.28 16.63
CA VAL A 163 13.08 1.90 16.79
C VAL A 163 14.54 1.79 16.32
N GLY A 164 15.33 0.95 16.99
CA GLY A 164 16.76 0.84 16.73
C GLY A 164 17.10 0.10 15.43
N SER A 165 16.18 -0.71 14.90
CA SER A 165 16.34 -1.41 13.63
C SER A 165 15.01 -1.71 12.93
N ILE A 166 15.04 -1.88 11.62
CA ILE A 166 13.87 -2.29 10.81
C ILE A 166 13.34 -3.66 11.23
N LYS A 167 14.24 -4.59 11.57
CA LYS A 167 13.87 -5.92 12.02
C LYS A 167 13.05 -5.86 13.30
N GLU A 168 13.52 -5.12 14.29
CA GLU A 168 12.80 -4.90 15.56
C GLU A 168 11.44 -4.21 15.31
N ALA A 169 11.42 -3.19 14.45
CA ALA A 169 10.18 -2.50 14.08
C ALA A 169 9.13 -3.46 13.50
N ASN A 170 9.54 -4.33 12.58
CA ASN A 170 8.66 -5.32 11.96
C ASN A 170 8.25 -6.43 12.95
N GLU A 171 9.11 -6.86 13.86
CA GLU A 171 8.76 -7.85 14.89
C GLU A 171 7.69 -7.31 15.86
N ARG A 172 7.72 -6.00 16.18
CA ARG A 172 6.68 -5.36 16.99
C ARG A 172 5.32 -5.37 16.29
N LEU A 173 5.28 -5.28 14.96
CA LEU A 173 4.04 -5.36 14.18
C LEU A 173 3.44 -6.77 14.23
N VAL A 174 4.26 -7.81 14.28
CA VAL A 174 3.80 -9.22 14.33
C VAL A 174 3.25 -9.59 15.72
N ASN A 175 3.78 -8.99 16.79
CA ASN A 175 3.44 -9.32 18.18
C ASN A 175 2.24 -8.55 18.76
N GLN A 176 1.75 -7.52 18.07
CA GLN A 176 0.47 -6.89 18.39
C GLN A 176 -0.63 -7.64 17.64
N GLY A 177 -1.29 -8.57 18.35
CA GLY A 177 -2.28 -9.50 17.82
C GLY A 177 -3.38 -8.89 16.96
N GLU A 178 -4.05 -9.76 16.18
CA GLU A 178 -5.09 -9.47 15.19
C GLU A 178 -5.06 -8.04 14.63
N LEU A 179 -4.46 -7.90 13.45
CA LEU A 179 -4.56 -6.72 12.61
C LEU A 179 -5.94 -6.07 12.76
N GLN A 180 -5.97 -4.95 13.50
CA GLN A 180 -7.23 -4.34 13.90
C GLN A 180 -8.07 -4.18 12.65
N LYS A 181 -9.33 -4.61 12.71
CA LYS A 181 -10.32 -4.14 11.74
C LYS A 181 -10.19 -2.63 11.78
N VAL A 182 -9.64 -2.02 10.73
CA VAL A 182 -9.71 -0.59 10.54
C VAL A 182 -11.18 -0.32 10.20
N ARG A 183 -12.05 -0.37 11.21
CA ARG A 183 -13.29 0.37 11.20
C ARG A 183 -12.82 1.81 11.22
N TYR A 184 -12.92 2.45 10.08
CA TYR A 184 -12.84 3.90 10.02
C TYR A 184 -13.97 4.43 10.90
N ASN A 185 -13.66 4.72 12.16
CA ASN A 185 -14.53 5.52 13.01
C ASN A 185 -14.39 6.95 12.50
N ALA A 186 -15.47 7.47 11.93
CA ALA A 186 -15.78 8.88 12.09
C ALA A 186 -16.37 9.07 13.50
#